data_AF-A0A847WTP9-F1
#
_entry.id   AF-A0A847WTP9-F1
#
_cell.length_a   1.000
_cell.length_b   1.000
_cell.length_c   1.000
_cell.angle_alpha   90.00
_cell.angle_beta   90.00
_cell.angle_gamma   90.00
#
_symmetry.space_group_name_H-M   'P 1'
#
loop_
_entity.id
_entity.type
_entity.pdbx_description
1 polymer ?
#
loop_
_entity_poly.entity_id
_entity_poly.type
_entity_poly.pdbx_seq_one_letter_code
_entity_poly.pdbx_strand_id
1 'polypeptide(L)'
;MQLIIFPQALRMMLPEFANYTIQMLKGTALVSFISLNDILYYGDIMRSTSLSLAPLIYTVSLGFYFILALPLIHLSRKAEKIAKKGVAS
;
A
#
# COMPACT_ATOMS: atom_id res chain seq x y z
N MET A 1 13.41 -0.15 -30.88
CA MET A 1 13.03 -0.84 -29.63
C MET A 1 12.38 0.12 -28.61
N GLN A 2 13.01 1.25 -28.27
CA GLN A 2 12.52 2.21 -27.26
C GLN A 2 11.15 2.86 -27.55
N LEU A 3 10.73 3.03 -28.80
CA LEU A 3 9.45 3.70 -29.11
C LEU A 3 8.27 2.73 -29.21
N ILE A 4 8.52 1.43 -29.31
CA ILE A 4 7.49 0.40 -29.54
C ILE A 4 7.36 -0.51 -28.31
N ILE A 5 8.48 -1.09 -27.86
CA ILE A 5 8.49 -2.10 -26.79
C ILE A 5 8.36 -1.44 -25.42
N PHE A 6 9.05 -0.32 -25.18
CA PHE A 6 9.02 0.39 -23.90
C PHE A 6 7.62 0.87 -23.49
N PRO A 7 6.84 1.58 -24.33
CA PRO A 7 5.50 1.99 -23.94
C PRO A 7 4.53 0.81 -23.77
N GLN A 8 4.74 -0.33 -24.45
CA GLN A 8 3.95 -1.54 -24.25
C GLN A 8 4.30 -2.22 -22.91
N ALA A 9 5.60 -2.40 -22.64
CA ALA A 9 6.10 -2.98 -21.40
C ALA A 9 5.66 -2.16 -20.17
N LEU A 10 5.75 -0.82 -20.25
CA LEU A 10 5.26 0.05 -19.18
C LEU A 10 3.77 -0.15 -18.90
N ARG A 11 2.93 -0.26 -19.94
CA ARG A 11 1.49 -0.50 -19.77
C ARG A 11 1.21 -1.86 -19.11
N MET A 12 2.00 -2.88 -19.43
CA MET A 12 1.89 -4.21 -18.80
C MET A 12 2.40 -4.23 -17.35
N MET A 13 3.42 -3.44 -17.02
CA MET A 13 4.01 -3.39 -15.67
C MET A 13 3.20 -2.55 -14.68
N LEU A 14 2.47 -1.53 -15.16
CA LEU A 14 1.72 -0.59 -14.30
C LEU A 14 0.73 -1.27 -13.33
N PRO A 15 -0.09 -2.27 -13.74
CA PRO A 15 -1.00 -2.97 -12.83
C PRO A 15 -0.26 -3.72 -11.72
N GLU A 16 0.79 -4.47 -12.08
CA GLU A 16 1.60 -5.22 -11.11
C GLU A 16 2.32 -4.27 -10.15
N PHE A 17 2.92 -3.19 -10.65
CA PHE A 17 3.58 -2.19 -9.82
C PHE A 17 2.61 -1.57 -8.80
N ALA A 18 1.38 -1.26 -9.22
CA ALA A 18 0.37 -0.72 -8.34
C ALA A 18 -0.06 -1.72 -7.25
N ASN A 19 -0.21 -2.99 -7.59
CA ASN A 19 -0.48 -4.06 -6.63
C ASN A 19 0.66 -4.21 -5.61
N TYR A 20 1.91 -4.29 -6.09
CA TYR A 20 3.09 -4.35 -5.22
C TYR A 20 3.21 -3.14 -4.30
N THR A 21 2.89 -1.94 -4.77
CA THR A 21 2.93 -0.72 -3.95
C THR A 21 1.98 -0.83 -2.75
N ILE A 22 0.76 -1.35 -2.96
CA ILE A 22 -0.22 -1.56 -1.88
C ILE A 22 0.23 -2.66 -0.92
N GLN A 23 0.88 -3.71 -1.43
CA GLN A 23 1.45 -4.77 -0.59
C GLN A 23 2.61 -4.25 0.26
N MET A 24 3.50 -3.45 -0.33
CA MET A 24 4.61 -2.81 0.38
C MET A 24 4.12 -1.85 1.47
N LEU A 25 3.07 -1.06 1.22
CA LEU A 25 2.45 -0.20 2.25
C LEU A 25 2.01 -1.01 3.47
N LYS A 26 1.38 -2.17 3.28
CA LYS A 26 1.01 -3.05 4.41
C LYS A 26 2.23 -3.72 5.03
N GLY A 27 3.22 -4.06 4.20
CA GLY A 27 4.47 -4.69 4.62
C GLY A 27 5.35 -3.78 5.48
N THR A 28 5.26 -2.45 5.34
CA THR A 28 6.02 -1.53 6.20
C THR A 28 5.67 -1.67 7.67
N ALA A 29 4.45 -2.12 7.99
CA ALA A 29 4.03 -2.40 9.37
C ALA A 29 4.90 -3.46 10.06
N LEU A 30 5.56 -4.35 9.29
CA LEU A 30 6.48 -5.34 9.85
C LEU A 30 7.79 -4.72 10.33
N VAL A 31 8.13 -3.52 9.87
CA VAL A 31 9.37 -2.84 10.25
C VAL A 31 9.29 -2.33 11.70
N SER A 32 8.08 -2.20 12.27
CA SER A 32 7.90 -1.95 13.70
C SER A 32 8.59 -3.01 14.59
N PHE A 33 8.70 -4.26 14.12
CA PHE A 33 9.35 -5.34 14.87
C PHE A 33 10.84 -5.11 15.10
N ILE A 34 11.49 -4.37 14.20
CA ILE A 34 12.89 -3.94 14.37
C ILE A 34 13.00 -2.56 15.02
N SER A 35 11.94 -2.11 15.70
CA SER A 35 11.85 -0.84 16.43
C SER A 35 12.01 0.42 15.55
N LEU A 36 11.68 0.32 14.26
CA LEU A 36 11.64 1.50 13.39
C LEU A 36 10.33 2.25 13.60
N ASN A 37 10.41 3.59 13.58
CA ASN A 37 9.25 4.46 13.81
C ASN A 37 8.25 4.38 12.64
N ASP A 38 7.20 3.57 12.80
CA ASP A 38 6.05 3.51 11.91
C ASP A 38 4.72 3.64 12.69
N ILE A 39 3.58 3.53 12.00
CA ILE A 39 2.25 3.65 12.62
C ILE A 39 2.01 2.55 13.68
N LEU A 40 2.49 1.33 13.42
CA LEU A 40 2.28 0.21 14.33
C LEU A 40 3.14 0.34 15.59
N TYR A 41 4.37 0.85 15.44
CA TYR A 41 5.30 1.17 16.51
C TYR A 41 4.70 2.15 17.53
N TYR A 42 4.12 3.26 17.06
CA TYR A 42 3.42 4.18 17.96
C TYR A 42 2.20 3.53 18.64
N GLY A 43 1.49 2.66 17.92
CA GLY A 43 0.42 1.86 18.50
C GLY A 43 0.91 0.95 19.64
N ASP A 44 2.03 0.25 19.45
CA ASP A 44 2.59 -0.62 20.48
C ASP A 44 3.14 0.14 21.69
N ILE A 45 3.69 1.35 21.50
CA ILE A 45 4.05 2.24 22.61
C ILE A 45 2.81 2.60 23.44
N MET A 46 1.72 3.04 22.79
CA MET A 46 0.48 3.38 23.49
C MET A 46 -0.13 2.16 24.20
N ARG A 47 -0.07 0.98 23.55
CA ARG A 47 -0.53 -0.28 24.11
C ARG A 47 0.24 -0.67 25.36
N SER A 48 1.55 -0.45 25.37
CA SER A 48 2.41 -0.78 26.52
C SER A 48 2.03 0.01 27.78
N THR A 49 1.43 1.19 27.62
CA THR A 49 0.96 2.03 28.73
C THR A 49 -0.43 1.61 29.21
N SER A 50 -1.27 1.04 28.35
CA SER A 50 -2.65 0.67 28.68
C SER A 50 -3.13 -0.53 27.87
N LEU A 51 -2.97 -1.73 28.45
CA LEU A 51 -3.30 -2.99 27.78
C LEU A 51 -4.80 -3.13 27.47
N SER A 52 -5.69 -2.52 28.27
CA SER A 52 -7.14 -2.51 28.04
C SER A 52 -7.55 -1.80 26.75
N LEU A 53 -6.74 -0.84 26.28
CA LEU A 53 -6.99 -0.08 25.06
C LEU A 53 -6.42 -0.74 23.81
N ALA A 54 -5.75 -1.90 23.94
CA ALA A 54 -5.13 -2.59 22.80
C ALA A 54 -6.07 -2.80 21.60
N PRO A 55 -7.33 -3.24 21.77
CA PRO A 55 -8.24 -3.43 20.62
C PRO A 55 -8.57 -2.12 19.90
N LEU A 56 -8.72 -1.03 20.64
CA LEU A 56 -9.02 0.29 20.10
C LEU A 56 -7.81 0.83 19.32
N ILE A 57 -6.60 0.70 19.88
CA ILE A 57 -5.36 1.16 19.25
C ILE A 57 -5.14 0.43 17.91
N TYR A 58 -5.24 -0.89 17.87
CA TYR A 58 -5.08 -1.63 16.62
C TYR A 58 -6.15 -1.29 15.59
N THR A 59 -7.39 -1.05 16.02
CA THR A 59 -8.47 -0.61 15.13
C THR A 59 -8.16 0.75 14.51
N VAL A 60 -7.66 1.70 15.32
CA VAL A 60 -7.26 3.02 14.84
C VAL A 60 -6.07 2.92 13.88
N SER A 61 -5.04 2.13 14.21
CA SER A 61 -3.89 1.90 13.31
C SER A 61 -4.34 1.28 11.97
N LEU A 62 -5.25 0.30 12.00
CA LEU A 62 -5.84 -0.26 10.78
C LEU A 62 -6.60 0.81 9.98
N GLY A 63 -7.35 1.67 10.66
CA GLY A 63 -8.03 2.81 10.04
C GLY A 63 -7.06 3.75 9.32
N PHE A 64 -5.93 4.07 9.94
CA PHE A 64 -4.88 4.88 9.30
C PHE A 64 -4.29 4.20 8.06
N TYR A 65 -3.89 2.93 8.17
CA TYR A 65 -3.39 2.18 7.01
C TYR A 65 -4.43 2.07 5.89
N PHE A 66 -5.71 1.95 6.24
CA PHE A 66 -6.80 1.94 5.27
C PHE A 66 -6.95 3.28 4.56
N ILE A 67 -6.95 4.40 5.29
CA ILE A 67 -7.01 5.75 4.72
C ILE A 67 -5.82 6.00 3.78
N LEU A 68 -4.62 5.53 4.14
CA LEU A 68 -3.43 5.60 3.27
C LEU A 68 -3.55 4.71 2.03
N ALA A 69 -4.19 3.55 2.15
CA ALA A 69 -4.40 2.63 1.03
C ALA A 69 -5.45 3.13 0.03
N LEU A 70 -6.49 3.86 0.46
CA LEU A 70 -7.55 4.38 -0.40
C LEU A 70 -7.06 5.17 -1.64
N PRO A 71 -6.19 6.19 -1.52
CA PRO A 71 -5.67 6.90 -2.67
C PRO A 71 -4.84 5.99 -3.59
N LEU A 72 -4.06 5.05 -3.03
CA LEU A 72 -3.29 4.08 -3.83
C LEU A 72 -4.20 3.13 -4.60
N ILE A 73 -5.29 2.66 -3.99
CA ILE A 73 -6.29 1.83 -4.67
C ILE A 73 -6.96 2.61 -5.80
N HIS A 74 -7.29 3.89 -5.56
CA HIS A 74 -7.88 4.74 -6.59
C HIS A 74 -6.91 4.96 -7.77
N LEU A 75 -5.63 5.25 -7.48
CA LEU A 75 -4.57 5.39 -8.48
C LEU A 75 -4.35 4.08 -9.24
N SER A 76 -4.34 2.95 -8.55
CA SER A 76 -4.22 1.62 -9.16
C SER A 76 -5.35 1.37 -10.16
N ARG A 77 -6.61 1.61 -9.76
CA ARG A 77 -7.77 1.48 -10.66
C ARG A 77 -7.67 2.41 -11.88
N LYS A 78 -7.13 3.61 -11.70
CA LYS A 78 -6.91 4.55 -12.81
C LYS A 78 -5.79 4.05 -13.74
N ALA A 79 -4.69 3.53 -13.18
CA ALA A 79 -3.59 2.94 -13.92
C ALA A 79 -4.04 1.71 -14.73
N GLU A 80 -4.85 0.83 -14.14
CA GLU A 80 -5.45 -0.32 -14.85
C GLU A 80 -6.33 0.11 -16.02
N LYS A 81 -7.17 1.15 -15.85
CA LYS A 81 -8.00 1.67 -16.95
C LYS A 81 -7.16 2.20 -18.12
N ILE A 82 -6.02 2.81 -17.82
CA ILE A 82 -5.09 3.31 -18.85
C ILE A 82 -4.38 2.14 -19.54
N ALA A 83 -3.96 1.13 -18.78
CA ALA A 83 -3.33 -0.08 -19.31
C ALA A 83 -4.27 -0.87 -20.25
N LYS A 84 -5.54 -1.07 -19.85
CA LYS A 84 -6.56 -1.78 -20.64
C LYS A 84 -6.90 -1.11 -21.98
N LYS A 85 -6.74 0.22 -22.11
CA LYS A 85 -6.98 0.92 -23.39
C LYS A 85 -5.95 0.62 -24.48
N GLY A 86 -4.80 0.02 -24.13
CA GLY A 86 -3.71 -0.26 -25.06
C GLY A 86 -3.48 -1.74 -25.36
N VAL A 87 -4.16 -2.64 -24.65
CA VAL A 87 -4.12 -4.08 -24.87
C VAL A 87 -5.48 -4.47 -25.43
N ALA A 88 -5.59 -4.43 -26.75
CA ALA A 88 -6.73 -5.05 -27.43
C ALA A 88 -6.68 -6.56 -27.18
N SER A 89 -7.87 -7.13 -27.01
CA SER A 89 -8.19 -8.55 -26.86
C SER A 89 -7.43 -9.49 -27.80
#